data_AF-A0A1Q7DGV4-F1
#
_entry.id   AF-A0A1Q7DGV4-F1
#
_cell.length_a   1.000
_cell.length_b   1.000
_cell.length_c   1.000
_cell.angle_alpha   90.00
_cell.angle_beta   90.00
_cell.angle_gamma   90.00
#
_symmetry.space_group_name_H-M   'P 1'
#
loop_
_entity.id
_entity.type
_entity.pdbx_description
1 polymer ?
#
loop_
_entity_poly.entity_id
_entity_poly.type
_entity_poly.pdbx_seq_one_letter_code
_entity_poly.pdbx_strand_id
1 'polypeptide(L)'
;MCDEKHVTCDLTFLISDAVESDKYAEIVAMIGAANKEDARHIDSAYKSGCGAFLTPDKGDIISHRDSLQRLLGMRFFHMTDNWADFLALVDSQAT
;
A
#
# COMPACT_ATOMS: atom_id res chain seq x y z
N MET A 1 -4.23 33.02 -1.21
CA MET A 1 -4.44 32.44 0.14
C MET A 1 -3.86 31.04 0.08
N CYS A 2 -2.65 30.81 0.61
CA CYS A 2 -2.20 29.43 0.83
C CYS A 2 -2.83 29.01 2.17
N ASP A 3 -3.77 28.06 2.08
CA ASP A 3 -4.44 27.48 3.24
C ASP A 3 -3.44 26.60 4.01
N GLU A 4 -3.55 26.58 5.34
CA GLU A 4 -2.60 26.03 6.31
C GLU A 4 -2.44 24.49 6.23
N LYS A 5 -3.09 23.87 5.25
CA LYS A 5 -3.27 22.41 5.11
C LYS A 5 -2.42 21.77 4.00
N HIS A 6 -1.80 22.58 3.14
CA HIS A 6 -1.02 22.10 2.00
C HIS A 6 0.48 22.29 2.26
N VAL A 7 1.27 21.26 1.98
CA VAL A 7 2.73 21.28 2.18
C VAL A 7 3.42 22.28 1.23
N THR A 8 2.92 22.42 0.00
CA THR A 8 3.29 23.46 -0.96
C THR A 8 2.07 23.86 -1.79
N CYS A 9 1.97 25.11 -2.25
CA CYS A 9 0.74 25.65 -2.86
C CYS A 9 0.41 25.06 -4.26
N ASP A 10 1.21 24.10 -4.74
CA ASP A 10 1.10 23.36 -6.00
C ASP A 10 0.79 21.86 -5.82
N LEU A 11 0.77 21.34 -4.59
CA LEU A 11 0.47 19.93 -4.31
C LEU A 11 -0.92 19.79 -3.69
N THR A 12 -1.71 18.86 -4.21
CA THR A 12 -3.02 18.47 -3.65
C THR A 12 -2.89 17.59 -2.40
N PHE A 13 -1.67 17.30 -1.96
CA PHE A 13 -1.40 16.44 -0.81
C PHE A 13 -1.62 17.21 0.49
N LEU A 14 -2.54 16.73 1.32
CA LEU A 14 -2.81 17.34 2.62
C LEU A 14 -1.77 16.89 3.64
N ILE A 15 -1.44 17.73 4.62
CA ILE A 15 -0.54 17.34 5.73
C ILE A 15 -1.10 16.12 6.49
N SER A 16 -2.42 15.96 6.57
CA SER A 16 -3.07 14.76 7.12
C SER A 16 -2.72 13.47 6.37
N ASP A 17 -2.36 13.58 5.10
CA ASP A 17 -1.95 12.43 4.29
C ASP A 17 -0.55 11.94 4.68
N ALA A 18 0.24 12.76 5.40
CA ALA A 18 1.53 12.38 5.97
C ALA A 18 1.44 11.60 7.30
N VAL A 19 0.25 11.48 7.90
CA VAL A 19 0.03 10.73 9.14
C VAL A 19 -0.33 9.27 8.84
N GLU A 20 0.13 8.33 9.66
CA GLU A 20 -0.18 6.90 9.56
C GLU A 20 -1.70 6.63 9.62
N SER A 21 -2.18 5.59 8.92
CA SER A 21 -3.58 5.15 9.04
C SER A 21 -3.84 4.37 10.34
N ASP A 22 -5.12 4.05 10.61
CA ASP A 22 -5.53 3.16 11.70
C ASP A 22 -5.01 1.72 11.52
N LYS A 23 -4.54 1.35 10.32
CA LYS A 23 -3.99 0.04 9.98
C LYS A 23 -2.48 -0.07 10.12
N TYR A 24 -1.76 1.04 10.28
CA TYR A 24 -0.30 1.03 10.27
C TYR A 24 0.30 0.11 11.34
N ALA A 25 -0.20 0.17 12.57
CA ALA A 25 0.29 -0.67 13.66
C ALA A 25 0.12 -2.17 13.38
N GLU A 26 -1.00 -2.56 12.75
CA GLU A 26 -1.26 -3.94 12.35
C GLU A 26 -0.35 -4.37 11.19
N ILE A 27 -0.11 -3.49 10.21
CA ILE A 27 0.83 -3.73 9.10
C ILE A 27 2.24 -4.00 9.66
N VAL A 28 2.75 -3.12 10.53
CA VAL A 28 4.07 -3.27 11.16
C VAL A 28 4.17 -4.56 11.97
N ALA A 29 3.10 -4.95 12.67
CA ALA A 29 3.07 -6.20 13.41
C ALA A 29 3.17 -7.44 12.51
N MET A 30 2.62 -7.39 11.29
CA MET A 30 2.67 -8.49 10.32
C MET A 30 4.04 -8.59 9.63
N ILE A 31 4.53 -7.49 9.05
CA ILE A 31 5.77 -7.54 8.24
C ILE A 31 7.05 -7.37 9.08
N GLY A 32 6.91 -7.02 10.36
CA GLY A 32 8.02 -6.87 11.29
C GLY A 32 8.55 -5.44 11.40
N ALA A 33 8.93 -5.04 12.62
CA ALA A 33 9.38 -3.68 12.94
C ALA A 33 10.70 -3.25 12.28
N ALA A 34 11.44 -4.18 11.66
CA ALA A 34 12.62 -3.87 10.86
C ALA A 34 12.24 -3.26 9.48
N ASN A 35 11.02 -3.52 9.00
CA ASN A 35 10.55 -3.18 7.65
C ASN A 35 9.63 -1.94 7.66
N LYS A 36 10.01 -0.89 8.41
CA LYS A 36 9.16 0.30 8.61
C LYS A 36 8.83 1.04 7.31
N GLU A 37 9.77 1.11 6.38
CA GLU A 37 9.54 1.79 5.10
C GLU A 37 8.54 1.01 4.24
N ASP A 38 8.63 -0.32 4.20
CA ASP A 38 7.64 -1.15 3.52
C ASP A 38 6.26 -1.02 4.15
N ALA A 39 6.19 -0.98 5.50
CA ALA A 39 4.93 -0.74 6.20
C ALA A 39 4.33 0.61 5.80
N ARG A 40 5.17 1.64 5.65
CA ARG A 40 4.74 2.99 5.25
C ARG A 40 4.28 3.05 3.79
N HIS A 41 4.92 2.30 2.90
CA HIS A 41 4.47 2.17 1.51
C HIS A 41 3.12 1.46 1.41
N ILE A 42 2.93 0.37 2.17
CA ILE A 42 1.66 -0.35 2.23
C ILE A 42 0.56 0.54 2.82
N ASP A 43 0.86 1.27 3.89
CA ASP A 43 -0.08 2.20 4.53
C ASP A 43 -0.50 3.33 3.58
N SER A 44 0.45 3.92 2.86
CA SER A 44 0.18 4.93 1.84
C SER A 44 -0.71 4.37 0.72
N ALA A 45 -0.43 3.15 0.25
CA ALA A 45 -1.24 2.50 -0.77
C ALA A 45 -2.68 2.23 -0.28
N TYR A 46 -2.84 1.79 0.98
CA TYR A 46 -4.15 1.63 1.61
C TYR A 46 -4.93 2.95 1.67
N LYS A 47 -4.28 4.02 2.16
CA LYS A 47 -4.88 5.36 2.25
C LYS A 47 -5.31 5.91 0.90
N SER A 48 -4.59 5.57 -0.17
CA SER A 48 -4.94 5.99 -1.53
C SER A 48 -6.14 5.24 -2.14
N GLY A 49 -6.66 4.20 -1.46
CA GLY A 49 -7.70 3.33 -2.02
C GLY A 49 -7.16 2.38 -3.11
N CYS A 50 -5.87 2.06 -3.08
CA CYS A 50 -5.24 1.21 -4.06
C CYS A 50 -5.81 -0.22 -4.02
N GLY A 51 -6.19 -0.79 -5.17
CA GLY A 51 -6.73 -2.17 -5.23
C GLY A 51 -5.66 -3.27 -5.25
N ALA A 52 -4.42 -2.94 -5.61
CA ALA A 52 -3.33 -3.91 -5.76
C ALA A 52 -1.95 -3.31 -5.48
N PHE A 53 -1.13 -4.03 -4.72
CA PHE A 53 0.24 -3.69 -4.40
C PHE A 53 1.21 -4.66 -5.09
N LEU A 54 2.13 -4.13 -5.89
CA LEU A 54 3.19 -4.87 -6.57
C LEU A 54 4.51 -4.67 -5.82
N THR A 55 5.21 -5.78 -5.55
CA THR A 55 6.49 -5.72 -4.83
C THR A 55 7.54 -6.68 -5.43
N PRO A 56 8.84 -6.28 -5.41
CA PRO A 56 9.96 -7.19 -5.66
C PRO A 56 10.32 -8.07 -4.45
N ASP A 57 9.74 -7.79 -3.28
CA ASP A 57 10.04 -8.51 -2.05
C ASP A 57 9.43 -9.91 -2.10
N LYS A 58 10.27 -10.95 -1.98
CA LYS A 58 9.83 -12.34 -1.83
C LYS A 58 9.71 -12.77 -0.37
N GLY A 59 10.15 -11.92 0.56
CA GLY A 59 10.22 -12.21 1.97
C GLY A 59 8.94 -11.82 2.69
N ASP A 60 9.05 -10.78 3.51
CA ASP A 60 8.10 -10.47 4.57
C ASP A 60 6.74 -10.01 4.05
N ILE A 61 6.66 -9.30 2.92
CA ILE A 61 5.39 -8.84 2.36
C ILE A 61 4.62 -10.03 1.76
N ILE A 62 5.28 -10.80 0.89
CA ILE A 62 4.63 -11.91 0.16
C ILE A 62 4.32 -13.08 1.11
N SER A 63 5.15 -13.33 2.11
CA SER A 63 4.89 -14.35 3.13
C SER A 63 3.64 -14.04 3.97
N HIS A 64 3.28 -12.75 4.10
CA HIS A 64 2.08 -12.30 4.83
C HIS A 64 0.93 -11.84 3.91
N ARG A 65 1.02 -12.10 2.59
CA ARG A 65 0.09 -11.57 1.59
C ARG A 65 -1.39 -11.81 1.92
N ASP A 66 -1.74 -13.01 2.41
CA ASP A 66 -3.13 -13.38 2.63
C ASP A 66 -3.69 -12.66 3.86
N SER A 67 -2.85 -12.43 4.87
CA SER A 67 -3.18 -11.66 6.07
C SER A 67 -3.32 -10.18 5.73
N LEU A 68 -2.38 -9.63 4.96
CA LEU A 68 -2.42 -8.24 4.50
C LEU A 68 -3.63 -7.98 3.59
N GLN A 69 -3.95 -8.91 2.68
CA GLN A 69 -5.12 -8.80 1.82
C GLN A 69 -6.43 -8.83 2.63
N ARG A 70 -6.52 -9.66 3.66
CA ARG A 70 -7.69 -9.68 4.55
C ARG A 70 -7.82 -8.40 5.35
N LEU A 71 -6.71 -7.83 5.82
CA LEU A 71 -6.69 -6.60 6.62
C LEU A 71 -7.08 -5.39 5.78
N LEU A 72 -6.53 -5.27 4.58
CA LEU A 72 -6.56 -4.04 3.78
C LEU A 72 -7.55 -4.09 2.62
N GLY A 73 -8.05 -5.28 2.25
CA GLY A 73 -8.86 -5.48 1.05
C GLY A 73 -8.07 -5.33 -0.27
N MET A 74 -6.74 -5.22 -0.17
CA MET A 74 -5.84 -5.02 -1.31
C MET A 74 -5.18 -6.33 -1.73
N ARG A 75 -4.99 -6.53 -3.03
CA ARG A 75 -4.27 -7.72 -3.53
C ARG A 75 -2.76 -7.47 -3.55
N PHE A 76 -1.95 -8.47 -3.21
CA PHE A 76 -0.49 -8.36 -3.18
C PHE A 76 0.13 -9.30 -4.20
N PHE A 77 1.04 -8.79 -5.04
CA PHE A 77 1.67 -9.55 -6.12
C PHE A 77 3.19 -9.41 -6.07
N HIS A 78 3.89 -10.53 -6.21
CA HIS A 78 5.30 -10.49 -6.55
C HIS A 78 5.46 -10.18 -8.04
N MET A 79 6.31 -9.20 -8.37
CA MET A 79 6.43 -8.66 -9.72
C MET A 79 6.80 -9.69 -10.81
N THR A 80 7.56 -10.74 -10.47
CA THR A 80 7.90 -11.81 -11.44
C THR A 80 7.05 -13.05 -11.28
N ASP A 81 6.67 -13.39 -10.05
CA ASP A 81 6.10 -14.72 -9.76
C ASP A 81 4.58 -14.71 -9.93
N ASN A 82 3.96 -13.52 -9.81
CA ASN A 82 2.52 -13.32 -9.95
C ASN A 82 2.16 -12.34 -11.07
N TRP A 83 3.05 -12.16 -12.05
CA TRP A 83 2.83 -11.21 -13.14
C TRP A 83 1.56 -11.50 -13.94
N ALA A 84 1.32 -12.78 -14.26
CA ALA A 84 0.11 -13.20 -14.98
C ALA A 84 -1.17 -12.92 -14.18
N ASP A 85 -1.15 -13.17 -12.87
CA ASP A 85 -2.31 -12.90 -11.99
C ASP A 85 -2.60 -11.41 -11.87
N PHE A 86 -1.54 -10.58 -11.83
CA PHE A 86 -1.67 -9.13 -11.84
C PHE A 86 -2.27 -8.63 -13.16
N LEU A 87 -1.80 -9.13 -14.32
CA LEU A 87 -2.38 -8.77 -15.61
C LEU A 87 -3.86 -9.15 -15.71
N ALA A 88 -4.24 -10.35 -15.23
CA ALA A 88 -5.62 -10.77 -15.19
C ALA A 88 -6.50 -9.84 -14.33
N LEU A 89 -5.97 -9.31 -13.22
CA LEU A 89 -6.65 -8.29 -12.44
C LEU A 89 -6.85 -7.01 -13.24
N VAL A 90 -5.79 -6.49 -13.88
CA VAL A 90 -5.87 -5.25 -14.68
C VAL A 90 -6.89 -5.39 -15.80
N ASP A 91 -6.86 -6.50 -16.54
CA ASP A 91 -7.80 -6.78 -17.63
C ASP A 91 -9.25 -6.81 -17.11
N SER A 92 -9.50 -7.33 -15.90
CA SER A 92 -10.84 -7.36 -15.30
C SER A 92 -11.39 -6.00 -14.91
N GLN A 93 -10.54 -4.99 -14.72
CA GLN A 93 -10.92 -3.62 -14.35
C GLN A 93 -11.09 -2.71 -15.57
N ALA A 94 -10.67 -3.14 -16.76
CA ALA A 94 -10.77 -2.38 -18.01
C ALA A 94 -12.16 -2.48 -18.69
N THR A 95 -13.15 -3.05 -18.01
CA THR A 95 -14.55 -3.21 -18.47
C THR A 95 -15.46 -2.22 -17.77
#